data_AF-A0A6L7YG95-F1
#
_entry.id   AF-A0A6L7YG95-F1
#
_cell.length_a   1.000
_cell.length_b   1.000
_cell.length_c   1.000
_cell.angle_alpha   90.00
_cell.angle_beta   90.00
_cell.angle_gamma   90.00
#
_symmetry.space_group_name_H-M   'P 1'
#
loop_
_entity.id
_entity.type
_entity.pdbx_description
1 polymer ?
#
loop_
_entity_poly.entity_id
_entity_poly.type
_entity_poly.pdbx_seq_one_letter_code
_entity_poly.pdbx_strand_id
1 'polypeptide(L)'
;MIHPTEVQARESYRIWLRYSDGAAGEVDLSHLAGRGVFSAWGERSCFETVRITPDRGIAWGDEIELCPDALYVRLTGKSVAEVMPGAVLPAEHA
;
A
#
# COMPACT_ATOMS: atom_id res chain seq x y z
N MET A 1 3.74 -13.73 -10.97
CA MET A 1 3.76 -13.09 -9.63
C MET A 1 2.72 -11.99 -9.64
N ILE A 2 1.89 -11.92 -8.60
CA ILE A 2 0.85 -10.90 -8.46
C ILE A 2 1.55 -9.56 -8.23
N HIS A 3 1.17 -8.53 -9.00
CA HIS A 3 1.78 -7.20 -8.90
C HIS A 3 0.74 -6.10 -9.14
N PRO A 4 0.93 -4.90 -8.56
CA PRO A 4 0.05 -3.77 -8.82
C PRO A 4 0.18 -3.32 -10.27
N THR A 5 -0.95 -3.01 -10.87
CA THR A 5 -1.10 -2.54 -12.24
C THR A 5 -1.67 -1.12 -12.30
N GLU A 6 -2.41 -0.71 -11.27
CA GLU A 6 -2.95 0.63 -11.17
C GLU A 6 -3.05 1.06 -9.71
N VAL A 7 -2.84 2.35 -9.46
CA VAL A 7 -3.04 3.00 -8.17
C VAL A 7 -3.64 4.39 -8.38
N GLN A 8 -4.56 4.77 -7.51
CA GLN A 8 -5.17 6.11 -7.52
C GLN A 8 -5.38 6.59 -6.08
N ALA A 9 -5.02 7.84 -5.80
CA ALA A 9 -5.33 8.46 -4.52
C ALA A 9 -6.84 8.75 -4.41
N ARG A 10 -7.40 8.51 -3.22
CA ARG A 10 -8.79 8.79 -2.85
C ARG A 10 -8.81 9.68 -1.63
N GLU A 11 -9.99 10.18 -1.28
CA GLU A 11 -10.18 11.03 -0.11
C GLU A 11 -9.87 10.26 1.19
N SER A 12 -9.72 10.97 2.30
CA SER A 12 -9.56 10.37 3.63
C SER A 12 -8.39 9.38 3.75
N TYR A 13 -7.26 9.65 3.08
CA TYR A 13 -6.05 8.80 3.08
C TYR A 13 -6.28 7.38 2.56
N ARG A 14 -7.22 7.22 1.62
CA ARG A 14 -7.44 5.95 0.94
C ARG A 14 -6.73 5.92 -0.40
N ILE A 15 -6.33 4.73 -0.82
CA ILE A 15 -5.88 4.49 -2.19
C ILE A 15 -6.74 3.41 -2.82
N TRP A 16 -7.06 3.57 -4.09
CA TRP A 16 -7.62 2.50 -4.90
C TRP A 16 -6.47 1.78 -5.61
N LEU A 17 -6.49 0.45 -5.58
CA LEU A 17 -5.47 -0.41 -6.18
C LEU A 17 -6.13 -1.43 -7.11
N ARG A 18 -5.39 -1.83 -8.15
CA ARG A 18 -5.70 -3.00 -8.97
C ARG A 18 -4.45 -3.84 -9.21
N TYR A 19 -4.58 -5.14 -9.06
CA TYR A 19 -3.52 -6.12 -9.25
C TYR A 19 -3.71 -6.93 -10.53
N SER A 20 -2.62 -7.54 -10.99
CA SER A 20 -2.55 -8.33 -12.22
C SER A 20 -3.46 -9.55 -12.27
N ASP A 21 -3.93 -10.03 -11.12
CA ASP A 21 -4.89 -11.14 -11.00
C ASP A 21 -6.36 -10.69 -11.06
N GLY A 22 -6.59 -9.38 -11.21
CA GLY A 22 -7.92 -8.78 -11.25
C GLY A 22 -8.44 -8.32 -9.88
N ALA A 23 -7.73 -8.59 -8.78
CA ALA A 23 -8.12 -8.05 -7.48
C ALA A 23 -8.01 -6.52 -7.48
N ALA A 24 -9.09 -5.84 -7.08
CA ALA A 24 -9.13 -4.39 -7.05
C ALA A 24 -10.04 -3.87 -5.93
N GLY A 25 -9.72 -2.68 -5.41
CA GLY A 25 -10.51 -2.03 -4.37
C GLY A 25 -9.73 -0.98 -3.60
N GLU A 26 -10.34 -0.48 -2.54
CA GLU A 26 -9.76 0.60 -1.73
C GLU A 26 -9.07 0.05 -0.47
N VAL A 27 -7.92 0.63 -0.14
CA VAL A 27 -7.17 0.37 1.08
C VAL A 27 -7.09 1.65 1.91
N ASP A 28 -7.46 1.55 3.19
CA ASP A 28 -7.41 2.64 4.14
C ASP A 28 -6.02 2.76 4.80
N LEU A 29 -5.38 3.91 4.59
CA LEU A 29 -4.06 4.22 5.15
C LEU A 29 -4.12 5.32 6.22
N SER A 30 -5.32 5.69 6.68
CA SER A 30 -5.51 6.76 7.67
C SER A 30 -4.78 6.49 8.99
N HIS A 31 -4.60 5.22 9.34
CA HIS A 31 -3.84 4.78 10.52
C HIS A 31 -2.35 5.13 10.48
N LEU A 32 -1.78 5.37 9.29
CA LEU A 32 -0.38 5.77 9.10
C LEU A 32 -0.21 7.29 9.00
N ALA A 33 -1.24 8.00 8.51
CA ALA A 33 -1.19 9.43 8.26
C ALA A 33 -0.77 10.22 9.51
N GLY A 34 0.09 11.24 9.31
CA GLY A 34 0.56 12.10 10.40
C GLY A 34 1.64 11.47 11.30
N ARG A 35 2.16 10.28 10.98
CA ARG A 35 3.18 9.59 11.78
C ARG A 35 4.49 9.48 11.03
N GLY A 36 5.59 9.99 11.61
CA GLY A 36 6.93 9.87 11.02
C GLY A 36 6.96 10.40 9.58
N VAL A 37 7.53 9.60 8.66
CA VAL A 37 7.61 9.94 7.23
C VAL A 37 6.23 10.19 6.59
N PHE A 38 5.16 9.57 7.11
CA PHE A 38 3.79 9.77 6.62
C PHE A 38 3.18 11.11 7.04
N SER A 39 3.88 11.95 7.80
CA SER A 39 3.45 13.32 8.06
C SER A 39 3.37 14.16 6.78
N ALA A 40 4.14 13.81 5.75
CA ALA A 40 4.09 14.49 4.44
C ALA A 40 2.71 14.38 3.76
N TRP A 41 1.91 13.35 4.09
CA TRP A 41 0.55 13.22 3.56
C TRP A 41 -0.43 14.26 4.10
N GLY A 42 -0.05 15.02 5.15
CA GLY A 42 -0.86 16.16 5.62
C GLY A 42 -1.13 17.17 4.51
N GLU A 43 -0.19 17.33 3.58
CA GLU A 43 -0.43 18.03 2.33
C GLU A 43 -1.10 17.10 1.33
N ARG A 44 -2.36 17.42 0.98
CA ARG A 44 -3.17 16.61 0.07
C ARG A 44 -2.46 16.33 -1.26
N SER A 45 -1.81 17.35 -1.81
CA SER A 45 -1.03 17.26 -3.05
C SER A 45 0.06 16.20 -2.97
N CYS A 46 0.73 16.03 -1.82
CA CYS A 46 1.73 15.00 -1.63
C CYS A 46 1.08 13.61 -1.69
N PHE A 47 -0.05 13.40 -1.00
CA PHE A 47 -0.77 12.12 -1.04
C PHE A 47 -1.29 11.75 -2.43
N GLU A 48 -1.60 12.75 -3.26
CA GLU A 48 -2.08 12.56 -4.62
C GLU A 48 -0.98 12.16 -5.61
N THR A 49 0.29 12.27 -5.22
CA THR A 49 1.44 11.82 -6.04
C THR A 49 1.65 10.31 -6.07
N VAL A 50 0.73 9.53 -5.46
CA VAL A 50 0.85 8.07 -5.38
C VAL A 50 1.11 7.45 -6.75
N ARG A 51 2.10 6.57 -6.83
CA ARG A 51 2.50 5.92 -8.07
C ARG A 51 3.02 4.51 -7.83
N ILE A 52 2.99 3.70 -8.88
CA ILE A 52 3.68 2.41 -8.91
C ILE A 52 5.11 2.67 -9.38
N THR A 53 6.10 2.25 -8.59
CA THR A 53 7.51 2.37 -8.94
C THR A 53 7.92 1.30 -9.97
N PRO A 54 9.05 1.47 -10.69
CA PRO A 54 9.55 0.45 -11.62
C PRO A 54 9.74 -0.93 -10.96
N ASP A 55 10.11 -0.93 -9.67
CA ASP A 55 10.27 -2.12 -8.83
C ASP A 55 8.94 -2.65 -8.25
N ARG A 56 7.80 -2.14 -8.74
CA ARG A 56 6.43 -2.51 -8.35
C ARG A 56 6.01 -2.11 -6.92
N GLY A 57 6.76 -1.22 -6.28
CA GLY A 57 6.39 -0.58 -5.01
C GLY A 57 5.26 0.44 -5.18
N ILE A 58 4.55 0.76 -4.09
CA ILE A 58 3.58 1.86 -4.05
C ILE A 58 4.20 3.02 -3.30
N ALA A 59 4.51 4.11 -4.00
CA ALA A 59 5.30 5.20 -3.45
C ALA A 59 4.65 6.57 -3.59
N TRP A 60 5.07 7.48 -2.71
CA TRP A 60 4.80 8.92 -2.75
C TRP A 60 6.13 9.65 -2.70
N GLY A 61 6.47 10.36 -3.78
CA GLY A 61 7.80 10.95 -3.93
C GLY A 61 8.91 9.90 -3.83
N ASP A 62 10.02 10.29 -3.22
CA ASP A 62 11.22 9.45 -3.01
C ASP A 62 11.36 8.96 -1.56
N GLU A 63 10.54 9.50 -0.65
CA GLU A 63 10.69 9.27 0.80
C GLU A 63 9.76 8.19 1.35
N ILE A 64 8.63 7.95 0.70
CA ILE A 64 7.59 7.04 1.20
C ILE A 64 7.36 5.94 0.17
N GLU A 65 7.65 4.70 0.57
CA GLU A 65 7.30 3.51 -0.20
C GLU A 65 6.61 2.48 0.71
N LEU A 66 5.53 1.90 0.21
CA LEU A 66 4.80 0.82 0.85
C LEU A 66 4.93 -0.47 0.03
N CYS A 67 5.07 -1.58 0.74
CA CYS A 67 5.18 -2.90 0.13
C CYS A 67 3.84 -3.28 -0.56
N PRO A 68 3.88 -3.66 -1.84
CA PRO A 68 2.68 -4.00 -2.60
C PRO A 68 2.01 -5.29 -2.08
N ASP A 69 2.76 -6.24 -1.55
CA ASP A 69 2.21 -7.49 -1.01
C ASP A 69 1.41 -7.25 0.28
N ALA A 70 1.90 -6.38 1.16
CA ALA A 70 1.19 -5.99 2.38
C ALA A 70 -0.14 -5.30 2.06
N LEU A 71 -0.16 -4.46 1.02
CA LEU A 71 -1.38 -3.82 0.50
C LEU A 71 -2.32 -4.85 -0.14
N TYR A 72 -1.80 -5.85 -0.84
CA TYR A 72 -2.61 -6.93 -1.42
C TYR A 72 -3.28 -7.81 -0.37
N VAL A 73 -2.55 -8.16 0.70
CA VAL A 73 -3.10 -8.86 1.88
C VAL A 73 -4.25 -8.06 2.49
N ARG A 74 -4.04 -6.76 2.72
CA ARG A 74 -5.10 -5.88 3.27
C ARG A 74 -6.31 -5.76 2.34
N LEU A 75 -6.07 -5.68 1.03
CA LEU A 75 -7.12 -5.55 0.03
C LEU A 75 -7.97 -6.82 -0.07
N THR A 76 -7.34 -7.98 -0.07
CA THR A 76 -8.01 -9.26 -0.33
C THR A 76 -8.46 -9.99 0.92
N GLY A 77 -7.94 -9.61 2.09
CA GLY A 77 -8.14 -10.34 3.34
C GLY A 77 -7.47 -11.73 3.38
N LYS A 78 -6.66 -12.06 2.37
CA LYS A 78 -5.92 -13.33 2.32
C LYS A 78 -4.89 -13.39 3.43
N SER A 79 -4.57 -14.59 3.89
CA SER A 79 -3.51 -14.77 4.89
C SER A 79 -2.15 -14.41 4.29
N VAL A 80 -1.26 -13.82 5.08
CA VAL A 80 0.11 -13.49 4.63
C VAL A 80 0.83 -14.71 4.06
N ALA A 81 0.66 -15.89 4.67
CA ALA A 81 1.28 -17.13 4.20
C ALA A 81 0.87 -17.53 2.77
N GLU A 82 -0.32 -17.12 2.33
CA GLU A 82 -0.83 -17.39 0.98
C GLU A 82 -0.22 -16.43 -0.06
N VAL A 83 0.09 -15.20 0.34
CA VAL A 83 0.61 -14.14 -0.53
C VAL A 83 2.14 -14.15 -0.57
N MET A 84 2.76 -14.38 0.58
CA MET A 84 4.21 -14.37 0.78
C MET A 84 4.65 -15.69 1.43
N PRO A 85 4.71 -16.79 0.66
CA PRO A 85 5.11 -18.09 1.20
C PRO A 85 6.54 -18.02 1.73
N GLY A 86 6.70 -18.26 3.04
CA GLY A 86 8.00 -18.19 3.73
C GLY A 86 8.34 -16.84 4.37
N ALA A 87 7.46 -15.84 4.31
CA ALA A 87 7.63 -14.61 5.06
C ALA A 87 7.45 -14.87 6.58
N VAL A 88 8.49 -14.59 7.36
CA VAL A 88 8.40 -14.51 8.82
C VAL A 88 7.90 -13.10 9.14
N LEU A 89 6.61 -12.96 9.43
CA LEU A 89 6.13 -11.69 10.00
C LEU A 89 6.80 -11.51 11.36
N PRO A 90 7.33 -10.31 11.68
CA PRO A 90 7.68 -10.03 13.05
C PRO A 90 6.40 -10.21 13.87
N ALA A 91 6.46 -11.06 14.90
CA ALA A 91 5.35 -11.22 15.82
C ALA A 91 4.93 -9.83 16.30
N GLU A 92 3.68 -9.49 16.02
CA GLU A 92 2.96 -8.40 16.65
C GLU A 92 3.24 -8.46 18.15
N HIS A 93 3.96 -7.46 18.66
CA HIS A 93 4.21 -7.36 20.10
C HIS A 93 2.86 -7.13 20.77
N ALA A 94 2.45 -8.13 21.56
CA ALA A 94 1.33 -8.09 22.48
C ALA A 94 1.43 -6.95 23.49
#